data_AF-A0A2G9FZK1-F1
#
_entry.id   AF-A0A2G9FZK1-F1
#
_cell.length_a   1.000
_cell.length_b   1.000
_cell.length_c   1.000
_cell.angle_alpha   90.00
_cell.angle_beta   90.00
_cell.angle_gamma   90.00
#
_symmetry.space_group_name_H-M   'P 1'
#
loop_
_entity.id
_entity.type
_entity.pdbx_description
1 polymer ?
#
loop_
_entity_poly.entity_id
_entity_poly.type
_entity_poly.pdbx_seq_one_letter_code
_entity_poly.pdbx_strand_id
1 'polypeptide(L)'
;MSFDEQHLRIENARLREEIDRISGIAANYVGKPMLSYPHLSPGTSRSLDLGVGNFGPQTNLTGDIFGAADLLRSVSGPTDADKPMIIELAVAAMEELISMVQTGEPLWISSSDNSDEVLSEEEYVRTFPRGIGPKPLGLKSEASRESAVVIMNHINLVAILMDVNQWSSVFSSIVSRAMTLEVLSTGVAGNYNGALQVMTAEFQVPSPLVPTRENYFVRYCKQHGDGTWAVVDVSLDNLRPTSISRCRRRPSGCLIQELPNGYSKVTWVEHVEVDDRAVHNIYKPLVNSGLAFGARRWVATLDRQCERLASVMANNISAGDVGVISSPEGRKSMLKLAERMVMSFCTGVGASTAHTWTTLSGSGADDVRVMTRKSMDDPGRPPGIVLSAATSFWLPVPPKRVFDFLRDENSRSEWDILSNGGLVQEMAHIANGRDPGNSVSLLRVNSANSSQSNMLILQESCTDSTGSYVIYAPVDIVAMNVVLSGGDPDYVALLPSGFAILPDGPNNQGSGVPEIGSGGSLLTVAFQILVDSVPTAKLSLGSVATVNSLIKCTVERIKGAVLCDGA
;
A
#
# COMPACT_ATOMS: atom_id res chain seq x y z
N MET A 1 -3.39 -38.86 43.37
CA MET A 1 -2.67 -38.09 42.32
C MET A 1 -2.72 -38.91 41.06
N SER A 2 -3.22 -38.32 39.98
CA SER A 2 -3.34 -39.00 38.67
C SER A 2 -1.96 -39.23 38.07
N PHE A 3 -1.81 -40.26 37.24
CA PHE A 3 -0.59 -40.54 36.48
C PHE A 3 -0.19 -39.32 35.62
N ASP A 4 -1.20 -38.59 35.10
CA ASP A 4 -1.01 -37.37 34.31
C ASP A 4 -0.46 -36.20 35.15
N GLU A 5 -0.86 -36.12 36.42
CA GLU A 5 -0.37 -35.09 37.35
C GLU A 5 1.10 -35.33 37.72
N GLN A 6 1.50 -36.60 37.84
CA GLN A 6 2.88 -36.98 38.09
C GLN A 6 3.76 -36.77 36.85
N HIS A 7 3.24 -37.06 35.65
CA HIS A 7 3.94 -36.79 34.38
C HIS A 7 4.17 -35.28 34.18
N LEU A 8 3.14 -34.45 34.41
CA LEU A 8 3.23 -33.00 34.32
C LEU A 8 4.23 -32.39 35.31
N ARG A 9 4.38 -32.97 36.51
CA ARG A 9 5.39 -32.51 37.48
C ARG A 9 6.81 -32.86 37.04
N ILE A 10 7.02 -34.05 36.48
CA ILE A 10 8.32 -34.47 35.95
C ILE A 10 8.71 -33.60 34.75
N GLU A 11 7.77 -33.34 33.86
CA GLU A 11 7.97 -32.52 32.67
C GLU A 11 8.24 -31.05 33.04
N ASN A 12 7.51 -30.49 34.00
CA ASN A 12 7.79 -29.15 34.54
C ASN A 12 9.16 -29.07 35.23
N ALA A 13 9.58 -30.11 35.96
CA ALA A 13 10.89 -30.13 36.60
C ALA A 13 12.02 -30.13 35.56
N ARG A 14 11.85 -30.91 34.48
CA ARG A 14 12.79 -30.96 33.35
C ARG A 14 12.86 -29.63 32.59
N LEU A 15 11.71 -29.01 32.32
CA LEU A 15 11.66 -27.71 31.64
C LEU A 15 12.32 -26.60 32.46
N ARG A 16 12.20 -26.64 33.79
CA ARG A 16 12.90 -25.70 34.69
C ARG A 16 14.41 -25.88 34.64
N GLU A 17 14.91 -27.12 34.67
CA GLU A 17 16.35 -27.37 34.48
C GLU A 17 16.87 -26.87 33.12
N GLU A 18 16.07 -27.02 32.06
CA GLU A 18 16.46 -26.56 30.72
C GLU A 18 16.50 -25.02 30.64
N ILE A 19 15.55 -24.33 31.27
CA ILE A 19 15.55 -22.87 31.39
C ILE A 19 16.78 -22.40 32.18
N ASP A 20 17.09 -23.01 33.32
CA ASP A 20 18.26 -22.64 34.13
C ASP A 20 19.58 -22.86 33.36
N ARG A 21 19.65 -23.93 32.56
CA ARG A 21 20.80 -24.20 31.67
C ARG A 21 20.96 -23.10 30.61
N ILE A 22 19.86 -22.70 29.96
CA ILE A 22 19.85 -21.65 28.93
C ILE A 22 20.15 -20.27 29.53
N SER A 23 19.60 -19.97 30.70
CA SER A 23 19.90 -18.74 31.45
C SER A 23 21.36 -18.66 31.88
N GLY A 24 21.98 -19.79 32.27
CA GLY A 24 23.42 -19.86 32.55
C GLY A 24 24.29 -19.63 31.31
N ILE A 25 23.86 -20.10 30.14
CA ILE A 25 24.55 -19.82 28.86
C ILE A 25 24.41 -18.33 28.51
N ALA A 26 23.23 -17.73 28.64
CA ALA A 26 22.99 -16.32 28.36
C ALA A 26 23.81 -15.39 29.27
N ALA A 27 23.99 -15.74 30.55
CA ALA A 27 24.81 -14.98 31.50
C ALA A 27 26.30 -14.94 31.12
N ASN A 28 26.82 -15.95 30.40
CA ASN A 28 28.20 -15.99 29.93
C ASN A 28 28.47 -15.12 28.69
N TYR A 29 27.42 -14.64 28.02
CA TYR A 29 27.52 -13.77 26.83
C TYR A 29 27.18 -12.29 27.11
N VAL A 30 26.67 -11.97 28.30
CA VAL A 30 26.34 -10.59 28.70
C VAL A 30 27.17 -10.20 29.91
N GLY A 31 28.49 -10.05 29.72
CA GLY A 31 29.36 -9.56 30.78
C GLY A 31 30.85 -9.83 30.60
N LYS A 32 31.52 -9.08 29.70
CA LYS A 32 32.96 -8.83 29.84
C LYS A 32 33.26 -7.33 29.67
N PRO A 33 33.88 -6.67 30.67
CA PRO A 33 34.35 -5.29 30.54
C PRO A 33 35.61 -5.21 29.67
N MET A 34 35.73 -4.12 28.91
CA MET A 34 36.93 -3.74 28.16
C MET A 34 38.18 -3.66 29.05
N LEU A 35 39.29 -4.24 28.59
CA LEU A 35 40.63 -3.98 29.11
C LEU A 35 41.45 -3.20 28.07
N SER A 36 41.82 -1.98 28.48
CA SER A 36 43.11 -1.28 28.29
C SER A 36 43.82 -1.36 26.93
N TYR A 37 43.85 -0.21 26.24
CA TYR A 37 44.90 0.14 25.28
C TYR A 37 46.10 0.79 26.01
N PRO A 38 47.35 0.56 25.55
CA PRO A 38 48.49 1.43 25.87
C PRO A 38 48.64 2.60 24.88
N HIS A 39 49.19 3.69 25.43
CA HIS A 39 49.36 5.07 24.96
C HIS A 39 50.37 5.33 23.80
N LEU A 40 50.10 6.42 23.04
CA LEU A 40 51.00 7.46 22.43
C LEU A 40 51.88 7.09 21.23
N SER A 41 52.00 7.87 20.13
CA SER A 41 52.25 9.33 19.99
C SER A 41 52.06 9.83 18.51
N PRO A 42 52.18 11.16 18.20
CA PRO A 42 51.37 11.88 17.19
C PRO A 42 52.11 12.49 15.95
N GLY A 43 51.33 13.03 15.00
CA GLY A 43 51.75 13.87 13.85
C GLY A 43 51.32 13.23 12.50
N THR A 44 50.75 13.88 11.48
CA THR A 44 50.96 15.24 10.95
C THR A 44 49.83 15.59 9.95
N SER A 45 49.71 16.88 9.67
CA SER A 45 48.73 17.65 8.88
C SER A 45 48.73 17.49 7.33
N ARG A 46 47.64 18.01 6.70
CA ARG A 46 47.44 18.43 5.28
C ARG A 46 47.01 17.28 4.33
N SER A 47 46.24 17.43 3.27
CA SER A 47 45.74 18.58 2.48
C SER A 47 44.51 18.11 1.67
N LEU A 48 43.65 19.05 1.30
CA LEU A 48 42.75 18.93 0.14
C LEU A 48 43.58 18.69 -1.13
N ASP A 49 43.12 17.81 -2.03
CA ASP A 49 43.42 17.98 -3.45
C ASP A 49 42.32 17.45 -4.38
N LEU A 50 42.09 18.24 -5.41
CA LEU A 50 41.07 18.13 -6.44
C LEU A 50 41.70 17.39 -7.63
N GLY A 51 41.12 16.28 -8.08
CA GLY A 51 41.68 15.48 -9.19
C GLY A 51 40.62 14.94 -10.14
N VAL A 52 40.54 15.55 -11.32
CA VAL A 52 39.76 15.11 -12.50
C VAL A 52 40.47 13.95 -13.19
N GLY A 53 39.73 12.90 -13.62
CA GLY A 53 40.18 12.02 -14.71
C GLY A 53 39.78 10.53 -14.70
N ASN A 54 38.60 10.23 -15.25
CA ASN A 54 38.28 9.21 -16.26
C ASN A 54 38.56 7.67 -16.15
N PHE A 55 37.50 6.94 -16.53
CA PHE A 55 37.37 5.64 -17.22
C PHE A 55 37.55 4.28 -16.50
N GLY A 56 36.47 3.48 -16.54
CA GLY A 56 36.53 2.00 -16.64
C GLY A 56 35.45 1.25 -15.85
N PRO A 57 34.51 0.51 -16.49
CA PRO A 57 33.42 -0.20 -15.81
C PRO A 57 33.90 -1.59 -15.34
N GLN A 58 33.67 -1.90 -14.06
CA GLN A 58 33.85 -3.26 -13.53
C GLN A 58 32.54 -3.69 -12.88
N THR A 59 31.85 -4.55 -13.60
CA THR A 59 30.75 -5.42 -13.16
C THR A 59 31.32 -6.58 -12.34
N ASN A 60 30.50 -7.11 -11.42
CA ASN A 60 30.67 -8.30 -10.55
C ASN A 60 31.32 -8.02 -9.18
N LEU A 61 30.85 -8.55 -8.04
CA LEU A 61 29.71 -9.37 -7.66
C LEU A 61 29.71 -9.40 -6.11
N THR A 62 28.59 -9.86 -5.53
CA THR A 62 28.46 -10.38 -4.15
C THR A 62 28.64 -9.39 -2.99
N GLY A 63 27.53 -8.76 -2.59
CA GLY A 63 27.32 -8.26 -1.23
C GLY A 63 26.02 -8.84 -0.68
N ASP A 64 26.10 -9.47 0.47
CA ASP A 64 24.99 -10.16 1.15
C ASP A 64 23.77 -9.25 1.34
N ILE A 65 22.64 -9.67 0.79
CA ILE A 65 21.34 -9.00 0.96
C ILE A 65 20.72 -9.57 2.25
N PHE A 66 21.15 -9.03 3.38
CA PHE A 66 20.39 -9.14 4.61
C PHE A 66 19.18 -8.18 4.54
N GLY A 67 18.00 -8.75 4.76
CA GLY A 67 16.77 -8.11 5.24
C GLY A 67 16.36 -6.77 4.65
N ALA A 68 15.30 -6.76 3.82
CA ALA A 68 14.53 -5.56 3.48
C ALA A 68 13.93 -4.82 4.71
N ALA A 69 14.03 -5.40 5.91
CA ALA A 69 13.74 -4.74 7.18
C ALA A 69 14.80 -3.70 7.61
N ASP A 70 16.04 -3.76 7.09
CA ASP A 70 17.16 -2.94 7.60
C ASP A 70 17.19 -1.50 7.06
N LEU A 71 16.59 -1.22 5.90
CA LEU A 71 16.60 0.14 5.35
C LEU A 71 15.72 1.12 6.15
N LEU A 72 14.58 0.66 6.66
CA LEU A 72 13.76 1.46 7.58
C LEU A 72 14.28 1.44 9.03
N ARG A 73 14.98 0.39 9.43
CA ARG A 73 15.62 0.32 10.77
C ARG A 73 16.77 1.33 10.92
N SER A 74 17.29 1.87 9.82
CA SER A 74 18.27 2.96 9.83
C SER A 74 17.69 4.32 10.21
N VAL A 75 16.35 4.46 10.24
CA VAL A 75 15.68 5.65 10.76
C VAL A 75 15.66 5.58 12.28
N SER A 76 16.57 6.31 12.92
CA SER A 76 16.55 6.51 14.36
C SER A 76 15.28 7.26 14.79
N GLY A 77 14.70 6.87 15.93
CA GLY A 77 13.67 7.67 16.61
C GLY A 77 14.21 9.04 17.04
N PRO A 78 13.32 9.98 17.40
CA PRO A 78 13.72 11.31 17.87
C PRO A 78 14.56 11.23 19.14
N THR A 79 15.37 12.25 19.39
CA THR A 79 16.13 12.34 20.65
C THR A 79 15.22 12.86 21.78
N ASP A 80 15.59 12.62 23.04
CA ASP A 80 14.82 13.14 24.19
C ASP A 80 14.70 14.68 24.19
N ALA A 81 15.67 15.38 23.59
CA ALA A 81 15.65 16.83 23.44
C ALA A 81 14.60 17.30 22.42
N ASP A 82 14.25 16.48 21.43
CA ASP A 82 13.29 16.83 20.38
C ASP A 82 11.84 16.67 20.84
N LYS A 83 11.59 15.79 21.84
CA LYS A 83 10.24 15.41 22.27
C LYS A 83 9.32 16.58 22.64
N PRO A 84 9.74 17.59 23.43
CA PRO A 84 8.89 18.72 23.76
C PRO A 84 8.47 19.51 22.50
N MET A 85 9.40 19.69 21.56
CA MET A 85 9.14 20.41 20.31
C MET A 85 8.18 19.62 19.40
N ILE A 86 8.32 18.29 19.34
CA ILE A 86 7.40 17.42 18.61
C ILE A 86 5.99 17.50 19.18
N ILE A 87 5.85 17.52 20.51
CA ILE A 87 4.54 17.65 21.17
C ILE A 87 3.90 19.01 20.85
N GLU A 88 4.65 20.11 20.95
CA GLU A 88 4.16 21.44 20.61
C GLU A 88 3.70 21.53 19.14
N LEU A 89 4.51 21.00 18.22
CA LEU A 89 4.19 20.94 16.80
C LEU A 89 2.91 20.13 16.53
N ALA A 90 2.76 18.98 17.19
CA ALA A 90 1.58 18.14 17.06
C ALA A 90 0.29 18.83 17.54
N VAL A 91 0.37 19.58 18.64
CA VAL A 91 -0.77 20.35 19.16
C VAL A 91 -1.13 21.49 18.21
N ALA A 92 -0.15 22.24 17.70
CA ALA A 92 -0.38 23.29 16.71
C ALA A 92 -0.98 22.73 15.42
N ALA A 93 -0.47 21.59 14.93
CA ALA A 93 -0.99 20.91 13.75
C ALA A 93 -2.45 20.46 13.93
N MET A 94 -2.82 20.03 15.14
CA MET A 94 -4.20 19.66 15.45
C MET A 94 -5.15 20.86 15.34
N GLU A 95 -4.78 22.00 15.92
CA GLU A 95 -5.57 23.23 15.82
C GLU A 95 -5.69 23.71 14.37
N GLU A 96 -4.60 23.64 13.61
CA GLU A 96 -4.58 23.97 12.18
C GLU A 96 -5.50 23.04 11.38
N LEU A 97 -5.40 21.71 11.55
CA LEU A 97 -6.26 20.74 10.86
C LEU A 97 -7.76 21.01 11.14
N ILE A 98 -8.12 21.20 12.41
CA ILE A 98 -9.52 21.47 12.79
C ILE A 98 -10.01 22.77 12.13
N SER A 99 -9.18 23.82 12.14
CA SER A 99 -9.50 25.08 11.49
C SER A 99 -9.66 24.92 9.97
N MET A 100 -8.77 24.17 9.31
CA MET A 100 -8.88 23.87 7.87
C MET A 100 -10.13 23.08 7.53
N VAL A 101 -10.57 22.16 8.40
CA VAL A 101 -11.81 21.40 8.19
C VAL A 101 -13.06 22.29 8.35
N GLN A 102 -13.05 23.23 9.30
CA GLN A 102 -14.23 24.05 9.63
C GLN A 102 -14.37 25.32 8.79
N THR A 103 -13.28 25.82 8.22
CA THR A 103 -13.26 27.07 7.44
C THR A 103 -13.69 26.80 5.99
N GLY A 104 -14.49 27.68 5.39
CA GLY A 104 -14.84 27.63 3.96
C GLY A 104 -14.03 28.64 3.14
N GLU A 105 -14.70 29.39 2.27
CA GLU A 105 -14.12 30.58 1.64
C GLU A 105 -13.73 31.64 2.69
N PRO A 106 -12.62 32.37 2.52
CA PRO A 106 -11.71 32.40 1.37
C PRO A 106 -10.58 31.37 1.40
N LEU A 107 -10.50 30.52 2.44
CA LEU A 107 -9.42 29.55 2.60
C LEU A 107 -9.50 28.45 1.54
N TRP A 108 -10.70 27.88 1.37
CA TRP A 108 -11.01 26.91 0.33
C TRP A 108 -11.79 27.61 -0.77
N ILE A 109 -11.20 27.65 -1.96
CA ILE A 109 -11.82 28.20 -3.15
C ILE A 109 -12.54 27.06 -3.85
N SER A 110 -13.86 27.17 -3.97
CA SER A 110 -14.65 26.22 -4.75
C SER A 110 -14.41 26.49 -6.23
N SER A 111 -14.15 25.44 -7.01
CA SER A 111 -14.25 25.53 -8.46
C SER A 111 -15.70 25.87 -8.86
N SER A 112 -15.92 26.36 -10.09
CA SER A 112 -17.25 26.79 -10.60
C SER A 112 -18.37 25.76 -10.42
N ASP A 113 -17.99 24.49 -10.23
CA ASP A 113 -18.89 23.34 -10.20
C ASP A 113 -19.09 22.79 -8.77
N ASN A 114 -18.55 23.46 -7.73
CA ASN A 114 -18.63 23.08 -6.30
C ASN A 114 -18.18 21.65 -5.95
N SER A 115 -17.54 20.92 -6.86
CA SER A 115 -17.12 19.53 -6.63
C SER A 115 -15.70 19.41 -6.09
N ASP A 116 -14.82 20.34 -6.43
CA ASP A 116 -13.41 20.34 -6.02
C ASP A 116 -13.07 21.66 -5.32
N GLU A 117 -12.51 21.55 -4.10
CA GLU A 117 -12.03 22.67 -3.31
C GLU A 117 -10.51 22.75 -3.39
N VAL A 118 -10.00 23.93 -3.77
CA VAL A 118 -8.57 24.21 -3.85
C VAL A 118 -8.18 25.15 -2.71
N LEU A 119 -7.12 24.81 -1.99
CA LEU A 119 -6.60 25.66 -0.92
C LEU A 119 -5.95 26.93 -1.49
N SER A 120 -6.36 28.09 -1.03
CA SER A 120 -5.68 29.35 -1.31
C SER A 120 -4.38 29.43 -0.50
N GLU A 121 -3.23 29.35 -1.17
CA GLU A 121 -1.91 29.39 -0.51
C GLU A 121 -1.70 30.74 0.22
N GLU A 122 -2.17 31.85 -0.36
CA GLU A 122 -2.08 33.18 0.25
C GLU A 122 -2.90 33.28 1.54
N GLU A 123 -4.15 32.79 1.49
CA GLU A 123 -5.04 32.80 2.65
C GLU A 123 -4.54 31.86 3.75
N TYR A 124 -4.03 30.69 3.35
CA TYR A 124 -3.43 29.73 4.27
C TYR A 124 -2.23 30.33 5.01
N VAL A 125 -1.29 30.98 4.31
CA VAL A 125 -0.14 31.63 4.95
C VAL A 125 -0.57 32.77 5.87
N ARG A 126 -1.63 33.50 5.52
CA ARG A 126 -2.20 34.57 6.36
C ARG A 126 -2.83 34.03 7.64
N THR A 127 -3.55 32.91 7.53
CA THR A 127 -4.31 32.29 8.64
C THR A 127 -3.39 31.52 9.60
N PHE A 128 -2.36 30.85 9.07
CA PHE A 128 -1.49 29.94 9.83
C PHE A 128 -0.01 30.39 9.80
N PRO A 129 0.34 31.52 10.45
CA PRO A 129 1.72 32.02 10.45
C PRO A 129 2.69 31.19 11.32
N ARG A 130 2.16 30.29 12.16
CA ARG A 130 2.93 29.51 13.16
C ARG A 130 3.10 28.02 12.80
N GLY A 131 3.19 27.69 11.52
CA GLY A 131 3.35 26.31 11.03
C GLY A 131 4.81 25.84 10.89
N ILE A 132 5.03 24.78 10.09
CA ILE A 132 6.33 24.11 9.79
C ILE A 132 7.38 25.05 9.12
N GLY A 133 7.02 26.31 8.88
CA GLY A 133 7.84 27.31 8.22
C GLY A 133 7.59 27.40 6.70
N PRO A 134 8.42 28.18 5.98
CA PRO A 134 8.22 28.44 4.56
C PRO A 134 8.39 27.18 3.72
N LYS A 135 7.72 27.14 2.56
CA LYS A 135 7.85 26.07 1.56
C LYS A 135 9.29 25.98 1.06
N PRO A 136 9.95 24.81 1.10
CA PRO A 136 11.30 24.63 0.56
C PRO A 136 11.35 24.89 -0.94
N LEU A 137 12.48 25.41 -1.42
CA LEU A 137 12.68 25.69 -2.83
C LEU A 137 12.59 24.41 -3.66
N GLY A 138 11.82 24.47 -4.75
CA GLY A 138 11.64 23.36 -5.68
C GLY A 138 10.49 22.41 -5.35
N LEU A 139 9.85 22.55 -4.19
CA LEU A 139 8.64 21.79 -3.84
C LEU A 139 7.39 22.53 -4.30
N LYS A 140 6.41 21.75 -4.76
CA LYS A 140 5.06 22.20 -5.13
C LYS A 140 4.10 21.90 -3.97
N SER A 141 3.20 22.83 -3.66
CA SER A 141 2.13 22.60 -2.68
C SER A 141 0.95 21.89 -3.36
N GLU A 142 0.49 20.82 -2.74
CA GLU A 142 -0.73 20.09 -3.09
C GLU A 142 -1.62 20.09 -1.85
N ALA A 143 -2.86 20.56 -1.97
CA ALA A 143 -3.81 20.52 -0.87
C ALA A 143 -5.21 20.23 -1.37
N SER A 144 -5.93 19.39 -0.62
CA SER A 144 -7.30 18.98 -0.96
C SER A 144 -8.07 18.63 0.30
N ARG A 145 -9.39 18.77 0.23
CA ARG A 145 -10.33 18.39 1.28
C ARG A 145 -11.46 17.57 0.67
N GLU A 146 -11.88 16.52 1.35
CA GLU A 146 -13.02 15.70 0.93
C GLU A 146 -13.81 15.24 2.16
N SER A 147 -15.13 15.07 2.00
CA SER A 147 -15.98 14.51 3.06
C SER A 147 -16.87 13.39 2.57
N ALA A 148 -17.02 12.33 3.36
CA ALA A 148 -18.05 11.31 3.14
C ALA A 148 -18.65 10.80 4.44
N VAL A 149 -19.80 10.18 4.33
CA VAL A 149 -20.42 9.40 5.42
C VAL A 149 -20.12 7.93 5.16
N VAL A 150 -19.50 7.26 6.14
CA VAL A 150 -19.09 5.86 6.03
C VAL A 150 -19.85 4.99 7.02
N ILE A 151 -20.07 3.73 6.64
CA ILE A 151 -20.77 2.70 7.44
C ILE A 151 -19.88 2.10 8.54
N MET A 152 -19.21 2.94 9.32
CA MET A 152 -18.35 2.52 10.42
C MET A 152 -18.40 3.52 11.57
N ASN A 153 -18.42 3.02 12.81
CA ASN A 153 -18.44 3.88 13.98
C ASN A 153 -17.08 4.56 14.19
N HIS A 154 -17.12 5.73 14.81
CA HIS A 154 -15.97 6.60 14.96
C HIS A 154 -14.83 5.97 15.79
N ILE A 155 -15.15 5.12 16.77
CA ILE A 155 -14.15 4.43 17.60
C ILE A 155 -13.34 3.43 16.79
N ASN A 156 -14.01 2.63 15.95
CA ASN A 156 -13.36 1.66 15.07
C ASN A 156 -12.48 2.37 14.03
N LEU A 157 -12.95 3.49 13.47
CA LEU A 157 -12.15 4.30 12.55
C LEU A 157 -10.86 4.82 13.22
N VAL A 158 -10.96 5.37 14.43
CA VAL A 158 -9.80 5.82 15.20
C VAL A 158 -8.85 4.65 15.49
N ALA A 159 -9.37 3.48 15.88
CA ALA A 159 -8.57 2.30 16.14
C ALA A 159 -7.80 1.84 14.89
N ILE A 160 -8.44 1.81 13.72
CA ILE A 160 -7.80 1.49 12.43
C ILE A 160 -6.68 2.47 12.12
N LEU A 161 -6.91 3.79 12.28
CA LEU A 161 -5.92 4.81 11.96
C LEU A 161 -4.72 4.82 12.93
N MET A 162 -4.92 4.43 14.18
CA MET A 162 -3.87 4.41 15.20
C MET A 162 -3.10 3.09 15.27
N ASP A 163 -3.59 2.02 14.64
CA ASP A 163 -2.90 0.75 14.45
C ASP A 163 -2.23 0.73 13.06
N VAL A 164 -0.89 0.72 13.04
CA VAL A 164 -0.12 0.78 11.79
C VAL A 164 -0.42 -0.38 10.83
N ASN A 165 -0.75 -1.58 11.33
CA ASN A 165 -1.04 -2.73 10.50
C ASN A 165 -2.44 -2.63 9.89
N GLN A 166 -3.44 -2.24 10.69
CA GLN A 166 -4.80 -2.04 10.21
C GLN A 166 -4.88 -0.88 9.22
N TRP A 167 -4.24 0.25 9.53
CA TRP A 167 -4.12 1.39 8.64
C TRP A 167 -3.48 0.99 7.30
N SER A 168 -2.37 0.25 7.34
CA SER A 168 -1.70 -0.22 6.12
C SER A 168 -2.53 -1.22 5.33
N SER A 169 -3.35 -2.06 5.98
CA SER A 169 -4.24 -3.01 5.29
C SER A 169 -5.36 -2.28 4.55
N VAL A 170 -6.09 -1.42 5.26
CA VAL A 170 -7.23 -0.64 4.73
C VAL A 170 -6.78 0.22 3.56
N PHE A 171 -5.63 0.87 3.68
CA PHE A 171 -5.10 1.78 2.68
C PHE A 171 -3.96 1.19 1.84
N SER A 172 -3.88 -0.13 1.65
CA SER A 172 -2.76 -0.80 0.95
C SER A 172 -2.47 -0.30 -0.48
N SER A 173 -3.46 0.28 -1.17
CA SER A 173 -3.26 0.93 -2.48
C SER A 173 -2.62 2.32 -2.40
N ILE A 174 -2.61 2.94 -1.22
CA ILE A 174 -2.04 4.26 -0.92
C ILE A 174 -0.79 4.14 -0.04
N VAL A 175 -0.80 3.31 1.00
CA VAL A 175 0.29 3.08 1.95
C VAL A 175 1.04 1.82 1.52
N SER A 176 2.24 1.99 0.94
CA SER A 176 3.06 0.84 0.53
C SER A 176 3.80 0.22 1.71
N ARG A 177 4.27 1.07 2.63
CA ARG A 177 5.03 0.72 3.82
C ARG A 177 4.73 1.73 4.92
N ALA A 178 4.66 1.25 6.16
CA ALA A 178 4.59 2.10 7.34
C ALA A 178 5.21 1.40 8.54
N MET A 179 5.71 2.19 9.49
CA MET A 179 6.13 1.70 10.79
C MET A 179 5.95 2.79 11.86
N THR A 180 5.63 2.35 13.06
CA THR A 180 5.75 3.18 14.26
C THR A 180 7.18 3.09 14.76
N LEU A 181 7.86 4.24 14.85
CA LEU A 181 9.24 4.37 15.30
C LEU A 181 9.31 4.55 16.82
N GLU A 182 8.41 5.38 17.37
CA GLU A 182 8.32 5.62 18.81
C GLU A 182 6.87 5.98 19.20
N VAL A 183 6.44 5.53 20.37
CA VAL A 183 5.17 5.96 20.98
C VAL A 183 5.51 6.98 22.07
N LEU A 184 5.23 8.25 21.81
CA LEU A 184 5.50 9.35 22.75
C LEU A 184 4.43 9.44 23.85
N SER A 185 3.19 9.08 23.51
CA SER A 185 2.06 9.02 24.44
C SER A 185 1.08 7.96 23.96
N THR A 186 0.60 7.11 24.86
CA THR A 186 -0.49 6.16 24.56
C THR A 186 -1.87 6.80 24.67
N GLY A 187 -1.96 8.06 25.13
CA GLY A 187 -3.23 8.72 25.43
C GLY A 187 -3.84 8.29 26.76
N VAL A 188 -5.10 8.66 26.98
CA VAL A 188 -5.89 8.28 28.16
C VAL A 188 -6.16 6.78 28.15
N ALA A 189 -6.07 6.13 29.32
CA ALA A 189 -6.28 4.69 29.44
C ALA A 189 -7.64 4.25 28.83
N GLY A 190 -7.58 3.27 27.94
CA GLY A 190 -8.75 2.68 27.30
C GLY A 190 -9.23 3.37 26.01
N ASN A 191 -8.57 4.44 25.55
CA ASN A 191 -8.83 5.04 24.23
C ASN A 191 -7.58 5.77 23.68
N TYR A 192 -7.69 6.40 22.51
CA TYR A 192 -6.58 7.09 21.85
C TYR A 192 -6.54 8.61 22.11
N ASN A 193 -7.32 9.13 23.06
CA ASN A 193 -7.37 10.56 23.30
C ASN A 193 -6.04 11.06 23.87
N GLY A 194 -5.33 11.90 23.12
CA GLY A 194 -4.00 12.37 23.48
C GLY A 194 -2.87 11.41 23.08
N ALA A 195 -3.16 10.38 22.28
CA ALA A 195 -2.15 9.44 21.80
C ALA A 195 -1.26 10.10 20.74
N LEU A 196 0.04 9.87 20.83
CA LEU A 196 1.06 10.53 20.01
C LEU A 196 2.13 9.50 19.60
N GLN A 197 2.33 9.33 18.29
CA GLN A 197 3.26 8.36 17.73
C GLN A 197 4.13 9.00 16.65
N VAL A 198 5.42 8.71 16.67
CA VAL A 198 6.33 9.06 15.58
C VAL A 198 6.39 7.90 14.61
N MET A 199 6.16 8.19 13.34
CA MET A 199 5.98 7.19 12.29
C MET A 199 6.79 7.54 11.05
N THR A 200 7.07 6.52 10.24
CA THR A 200 7.43 6.72 8.84
C THR A 200 6.48 5.93 7.95
N ALA A 201 6.13 6.50 6.81
CA ALA A 201 5.31 5.84 5.82
C ALA A 201 5.74 6.21 4.40
N GLU A 202 5.50 5.30 3.47
CA GLU A 202 5.67 5.50 2.04
C GLU A 202 4.31 5.48 1.37
N PHE A 203 3.96 6.59 0.71
CA PHE A 203 2.72 6.69 -0.05
C PHE A 203 2.96 6.39 -1.54
N GLN A 204 2.05 5.65 -2.16
CA GLN A 204 2.19 5.13 -3.52
C GLN A 204 0.95 5.36 -4.38
N VAL A 205 1.20 5.39 -5.69
CA VAL A 205 0.24 5.01 -6.71
C VAL A 205 0.69 3.63 -7.21
N PRO A 206 -0.19 2.63 -7.41
CA PRO A 206 0.15 1.32 -7.96
C PRO A 206 0.60 1.36 -9.43
N SER A 207 1.72 2.05 -9.69
CA SER A 207 2.37 2.18 -10.98
C SER A 207 3.89 2.33 -10.80
N PRO A 208 4.72 1.69 -11.63
CA PRO A 208 6.16 1.94 -11.66
C PRO A 208 6.54 3.34 -12.17
N LEU A 209 5.61 4.09 -12.78
CA LEU A 209 5.86 5.40 -13.38
C LEU A 209 5.61 6.59 -12.43
N VAL A 210 5.15 6.32 -11.22
CA VAL A 210 4.95 7.32 -10.17
C VAL A 210 5.84 6.98 -8.98
N PRO A 211 6.84 7.82 -8.64
CA PRO A 211 7.67 7.63 -7.46
C PRO A 211 6.86 7.63 -6.17
N THR A 212 7.29 6.83 -5.18
CA THR A 212 6.71 6.86 -3.84
C THR A 212 7.09 8.13 -3.09
N ARG A 213 6.21 8.57 -2.18
CA ARG A 213 6.43 9.72 -1.29
C ARG A 213 6.74 9.23 0.11
N GLU A 214 8.02 9.27 0.48
CA GLU A 214 8.47 8.89 1.82
C GLU A 214 8.22 10.04 2.80
N ASN A 215 7.63 9.73 3.95
CA ASN A 215 7.29 10.71 4.98
C ASN A 215 7.79 10.24 6.33
N TYR A 216 8.25 11.20 7.13
CA TYR A 216 8.57 11.06 8.55
C TYR A 216 7.78 12.09 9.33
N PHE A 217 6.85 11.63 10.15
CA PHE A 217 5.83 12.49 10.75
C PHE A 217 5.48 12.05 12.16
N VAL A 218 4.91 12.97 12.92
CA VAL A 218 4.20 12.65 14.15
C VAL A 218 2.71 12.57 13.86
N ARG A 219 2.07 11.48 14.32
CA ARG A 219 0.63 11.27 14.33
C ARG A 219 0.08 11.57 15.72
N TYR A 220 -0.87 12.50 15.79
CA TYR A 220 -1.55 12.89 17.02
C TYR A 220 -3.05 12.64 16.93
N CYS A 221 -3.60 11.93 17.91
CA CYS A 221 -5.02 11.66 18.02
C CYS A 221 -5.61 12.38 19.23
N LYS A 222 -6.74 13.07 19.04
CA LYS A 222 -7.42 13.80 20.11
C LYS A 222 -8.93 13.78 19.90
N GLN A 223 -9.67 13.68 21.00
CA GLN A 223 -11.11 13.85 21.02
C GLN A 223 -11.45 15.35 21.20
N HIS A 224 -12.39 15.87 20.42
CA HIS A 224 -12.77 17.29 20.38
C HIS A 224 -14.23 17.53 20.85
N GLY A 225 -14.68 16.78 21.86
CA GLY A 225 -16.07 16.84 22.37
C GLY A 225 -17.09 16.18 21.42
N ASP A 226 -18.31 15.93 21.91
CA ASP A 226 -19.49 15.51 21.13
C ASP A 226 -19.24 14.39 20.10
N GLY A 227 -18.59 13.29 20.51
CA GLY A 227 -18.32 12.15 19.63
C GLY A 227 -17.38 12.45 18.45
N THR A 228 -16.71 13.61 18.45
CA THR A 228 -15.80 14.04 17.39
C THR A 228 -14.35 13.72 17.75
N TRP A 229 -13.64 13.12 16.81
CA TRP A 229 -12.24 12.75 16.90
C TRP A 229 -11.45 13.38 15.76
N ALA A 230 -10.19 13.72 16.03
CA ALA A 230 -9.27 14.16 15.00
C ALA A 230 -7.98 13.34 15.08
N VAL A 231 -7.47 12.96 13.91
CA VAL A 231 -6.14 12.36 13.74
C VAL A 231 -5.38 13.24 12.78
N VAL A 232 -4.25 13.78 13.20
CA VAL A 232 -3.40 14.65 12.40
C VAL A 232 -1.99 14.08 12.29
N ASP A 233 -1.44 14.17 11.09
CA ASP A 233 -0.08 13.84 10.73
C ASP A 233 0.64 15.12 10.30
N VAL A 234 1.83 15.35 10.85
CA VAL A 234 2.65 16.51 10.50
C VAL A 234 4.13 16.14 10.43
N SER A 235 4.81 16.59 9.38
CA SER A 235 6.20 16.24 9.10
C SER A 235 7.17 16.69 10.20
N LEU A 236 8.16 15.85 10.45
CA LEU A 236 9.30 16.11 11.33
C LEU A 236 10.62 16.31 10.55
N ASP A 237 10.54 16.63 9.24
CA ASP A 237 11.70 16.73 8.35
C ASP A 237 12.78 17.71 8.85
N ASN A 238 12.37 18.78 9.54
CA ASN A 238 13.30 19.78 10.10
C ASN A 238 14.18 19.23 11.24
N LEU A 239 13.80 18.09 11.83
CA LEU A 239 14.55 17.42 12.90
C LEU A 239 15.57 16.39 12.37
N ARG A 240 15.59 16.12 11.06
CA ARG A 240 16.56 15.20 10.45
C ARG A 240 17.73 15.97 9.83
N PRO A 241 18.96 15.81 10.34
CA PRO A 241 20.12 16.53 9.79
C PRO A 241 20.61 16.05 8.42
N THR A 242 20.13 14.90 7.89
CA THR A 242 20.88 14.13 6.88
C THR A 242 20.14 13.76 5.59
N SER A 243 18.90 14.19 5.35
CA SER A 243 18.21 13.90 4.08
C SER A 243 17.53 15.13 3.49
N ILE A 244 17.81 15.43 2.22
CA ILE A 244 16.98 16.35 1.43
C ILE A 244 15.62 15.68 1.27
N SER A 245 14.66 16.09 2.11
CA SER A 245 13.30 15.56 2.04
C SER A 245 12.64 16.07 0.76
N ARG A 246 12.24 15.14 -0.11
CA ARG A 246 11.51 15.44 -1.36
C ARG A 246 10.01 15.59 -1.13
N CYS A 247 9.54 15.35 0.08
CA CYS A 247 8.13 15.39 0.44
C CYS A 247 8.00 15.84 1.91
N ARG A 248 7.31 16.95 2.14
CA ARG A 248 7.01 17.48 3.47
C ARG A 248 5.51 17.57 3.67
N ARG A 249 5.00 16.83 4.65
CA ARG A 249 3.59 16.81 5.02
C ARG A 249 3.27 17.98 5.94
N ARG A 250 2.45 18.91 5.46
CA ARG A 250 1.77 19.90 6.31
C ARG A 250 0.64 19.22 7.10
N PRO A 251 0.07 19.85 8.13
CA PRO A 251 -1.01 19.25 8.91
C PRO A 251 -2.08 18.61 8.02
N SER A 252 -2.11 17.28 8.03
CA SER A 252 -2.94 16.45 7.15
C SER A 252 -3.55 15.34 7.98
N GLY A 253 -4.74 14.87 7.64
CA GLY A 253 -5.42 13.84 8.40
C GLY A 253 -6.92 14.00 8.31
N CYS A 254 -7.65 13.59 9.33
CA CYS A 254 -9.10 13.59 9.27
C CYS A 254 -9.79 13.98 10.57
N LEU A 255 -10.94 14.63 10.42
CA LEU A 255 -11.95 14.81 11.45
C LEU A 255 -13.02 13.72 11.26
N ILE A 256 -13.33 12.99 12.33
CA ILE A 256 -14.30 11.90 12.37
C ILE A 256 -15.40 12.30 13.34
N GLN A 257 -16.61 12.46 12.83
CA GLN A 257 -17.78 12.87 13.61
C GLN A 257 -18.74 11.69 13.73
N GLU A 258 -19.11 11.34 14.97
CA GLU A 258 -20.15 10.36 15.22
C GLU A 258 -21.47 10.75 14.56
N LEU A 259 -22.12 9.78 13.92
CA LEU A 259 -23.50 9.89 13.45
C LEU A 259 -24.34 8.75 14.05
N PRO A 260 -25.68 8.89 14.08
CA PRO A 260 -26.57 7.81 14.53
C PRO A 260 -26.38 6.50 13.75
N ASN A 261 -26.84 5.39 14.34
CA ASN A 261 -26.81 4.04 13.74
C ASN A 261 -25.40 3.49 13.42
N GLY A 262 -24.37 3.99 14.09
CA GLY A 262 -23.00 3.50 13.94
C GLY A 262 -22.29 3.99 12.66
N TYR A 263 -22.80 5.04 12.03
CA TYR A 263 -22.14 5.74 10.93
C TYR A 263 -21.17 6.79 11.46
N SER A 264 -20.27 7.27 10.60
CA SER A 264 -19.44 8.45 10.88
C SER A 264 -19.37 9.34 9.66
N LYS A 265 -19.35 10.66 9.88
CA LYS A 265 -18.92 11.62 8.85
C LYS A 265 -17.41 11.80 8.99
N VAL A 266 -16.67 11.57 7.93
CA VAL A 266 -15.23 11.76 7.87
C VAL A 266 -14.95 12.91 6.91
N THR A 267 -14.23 13.93 7.40
CA THR A 267 -13.67 14.99 6.56
C THR A 267 -12.16 14.86 6.59
N TRP A 268 -11.57 14.59 5.43
CA TRP A 268 -10.14 14.37 5.26
C TRP A 268 -9.50 15.59 4.61
N VAL A 269 -8.31 15.98 5.09
CA VAL A 269 -7.47 17.03 4.52
C VAL A 269 -6.11 16.42 4.21
N GLU A 270 -5.68 16.53 2.96
CA GLU A 270 -4.31 16.22 2.56
C GLU A 270 -3.63 17.52 2.18
N HIS A 271 -2.52 17.86 2.83
CA HIS A 271 -1.70 19.02 2.53
C HIS A 271 -0.21 18.64 2.53
N VAL A 272 0.39 18.65 1.35
CA VAL A 272 1.76 18.15 1.15
C VAL A 272 2.54 19.10 0.25
N GLU A 273 3.82 19.29 0.55
CA GLU A 273 4.78 19.94 -0.33
C GLU A 273 5.71 18.88 -0.91
N VAL A 274 5.78 18.75 -2.23
CA VAL A 274 6.46 17.61 -2.88
C VAL A 274 7.23 18.01 -4.13
N ASP A 275 8.33 17.30 -4.41
CA ASP A 275 9.03 17.32 -5.69
C ASP A 275 8.39 16.28 -6.63
N ASP A 276 7.64 16.75 -7.61
CA ASP A 276 6.92 15.93 -8.58
C ASP A 276 7.66 15.78 -9.92
N ARG A 277 8.91 16.26 -10.04
CA ARG A 277 9.67 16.26 -11.31
C ARG A 277 9.92 14.88 -11.88
N ALA A 278 10.00 13.87 -11.01
CA ALA A 278 10.23 12.48 -11.37
C ALA A 278 8.95 11.73 -11.77
N VAL A 279 7.77 12.37 -11.69
CA VAL A 279 6.50 11.78 -12.15
C VAL A 279 6.49 11.74 -13.69
N HIS A 280 6.19 10.56 -14.25
CA HIS A 280 6.11 10.38 -15.70
C HIS A 280 4.97 11.22 -16.31
N ASN A 281 5.16 11.71 -17.54
CA ASN A 281 4.25 12.67 -18.16
C ASN A 281 2.79 12.19 -18.27
N ILE A 282 2.55 10.91 -18.53
CA ILE A 282 1.18 10.35 -18.61
C ILE A 282 0.43 10.42 -17.27
N TYR A 283 1.15 10.45 -16.13
CA TYR A 283 0.57 10.51 -14.79
C TYR A 283 0.49 11.93 -14.23
N LYS A 284 1.14 12.92 -14.85
CA LYS A 284 1.12 14.30 -14.35
C LYS A 284 -0.29 14.88 -14.20
N PRO A 285 -1.23 14.69 -15.14
CA PRO A 285 -2.58 15.23 -14.97
C PRO A 285 -3.34 14.58 -13.78
N LEU A 286 -3.21 13.25 -13.61
CA LEU A 286 -3.77 12.54 -12.45
C LEU A 286 -3.17 13.03 -11.12
N VAL A 287 -1.85 13.21 -11.06
CA VAL A 287 -1.17 13.69 -9.84
C VAL A 287 -1.55 15.14 -9.54
N ASN A 288 -1.53 16.00 -10.55
CA ASN A 288 -1.83 17.43 -10.41
C ASN A 288 -3.28 17.73 -10.02
N SER A 289 -4.22 16.83 -10.36
CA SER A 289 -5.64 16.96 -9.97
C SER A 289 -5.92 16.50 -8.54
N GLY A 290 -4.94 15.95 -7.83
CA GLY A 290 -5.15 15.42 -6.48
C GLY A 290 -5.81 14.04 -6.44
N LEU A 291 -6.20 13.45 -7.57
CA LEU A 291 -6.78 12.10 -7.62
C LEU A 291 -5.78 11.00 -7.23
N ALA A 292 -4.47 11.25 -7.38
CA ALA A 292 -3.44 10.29 -7.00
C ALA A 292 -3.10 10.25 -5.51
N PHE A 293 -3.04 11.40 -4.83
CA PHE A 293 -2.53 11.49 -3.44
C PHE A 293 -3.39 12.37 -2.52
N GLY A 294 -4.47 12.96 -3.04
CA GLY A 294 -5.32 13.88 -2.30
C GLY A 294 -6.40 13.19 -1.47
N ALA A 295 -7.15 14.01 -0.73
CA ALA A 295 -8.17 13.60 0.24
C ALA A 295 -9.24 12.70 -0.36
N ARG A 296 -9.66 12.96 -1.61
CA ARG A 296 -10.67 12.15 -2.31
C ARG A 296 -10.29 10.68 -2.42
N ARG A 297 -9.01 10.38 -2.64
CA ARG A 297 -8.52 8.99 -2.73
C ARG A 297 -8.57 8.28 -1.38
N TRP A 298 -8.21 8.98 -0.29
CA TRP A 298 -8.32 8.45 1.07
C TRP A 298 -9.77 8.17 1.44
N VAL A 299 -10.66 9.12 1.20
CA VAL A 299 -12.08 8.98 1.52
C VAL A 299 -12.75 7.88 0.69
N ALA A 300 -12.50 7.83 -0.63
CA ALA A 300 -13.04 6.78 -1.49
C ALA A 300 -12.54 5.38 -1.10
N THR A 301 -11.25 5.26 -0.76
CA THR A 301 -10.69 4.00 -0.27
C THR A 301 -11.32 3.59 1.07
N LEU A 302 -11.50 4.54 1.99
CA LEU A 302 -12.11 4.28 3.30
C LEU A 302 -13.57 3.82 3.16
N ASP A 303 -14.39 4.53 2.37
CA ASP A 303 -15.80 4.18 2.15
C ASP A 303 -15.93 2.76 1.59
N ARG A 304 -15.15 2.44 0.55
CA ARG A 304 -15.09 1.10 -0.04
C ARG A 304 -14.66 0.03 0.95
N GLN A 305 -13.68 0.31 1.80
CA GLN A 305 -13.22 -0.66 2.81
C GLN A 305 -14.25 -0.84 3.94
N CYS A 306 -15.00 0.20 4.29
CA CYS A 306 -16.13 0.06 5.22
C CYS A 306 -17.21 -0.86 4.64
N GLU A 307 -17.54 -0.72 3.34
CA GLU A 307 -18.44 -1.65 2.64
C GLU A 307 -17.93 -3.09 2.65
N ARG A 308 -16.65 -3.28 2.32
CA ARG A 308 -16.02 -4.60 2.32
C ARG A 308 -16.04 -5.24 3.71
N LEU A 309 -15.72 -4.48 4.76
CA LEU A 309 -15.76 -4.98 6.15
C LEU A 309 -17.18 -5.31 6.60
N ALA A 310 -18.17 -4.50 6.22
CA ALA A 310 -19.58 -4.82 6.46
C ALA A 310 -19.99 -6.12 5.74
N SER A 311 -19.49 -6.35 4.52
CA SER A 311 -19.67 -7.61 3.80
C SER A 311 -19.05 -8.78 4.57
N VAL A 312 -17.84 -8.66 5.12
CA VAL A 312 -17.21 -9.71 5.94
C VAL A 312 -18.03 -10.01 7.21
N MET A 313 -18.63 -9.00 7.83
CA MET A 313 -19.44 -9.16 9.04
C MET A 313 -20.85 -9.70 8.78
N ALA A 314 -21.30 -9.71 7.53
CA ALA A 314 -22.59 -10.28 7.16
C ALA A 314 -22.56 -11.81 7.31
N ASN A 315 -23.38 -12.34 8.21
CA ASN A 315 -23.52 -13.78 8.46
C ASN A 315 -24.47 -14.50 7.48
N ASN A 316 -25.19 -13.75 6.65
CA ASN A 316 -26.12 -14.30 5.68
C ASN A 316 -25.40 -14.48 4.34
N ILE A 317 -25.38 -15.71 3.82
CA ILE A 317 -25.02 -15.99 2.43
C ILE A 317 -26.17 -15.45 1.57
N SER A 318 -25.88 -14.50 0.68
CA SER A 318 -26.91 -13.89 -0.16
C SER A 318 -27.45 -14.93 -1.14
N ALA A 319 -28.74 -14.86 -1.51
CA ALA A 319 -29.31 -15.70 -2.56
C ALA A 319 -28.65 -15.48 -3.95
N GLY A 320 -27.85 -14.43 -4.10
CA GLY A 320 -27.03 -14.14 -5.27
C GLY A 320 -25.57 -14.59 -5.19
N ASP A 321 -25.12 -15.15 -4.05
CA ASP A 321 -23.80 -15.79 -3.96
C ASP A 321 -23.89 -17.12 -4.73
N VAL A 322 -23.50 -17.09 -6.00
CA VAL A 322 -23.31 -18.32 -6.78
C VAL A 322 -22.18 -19.11 -6.11
N GLY A 323 -22.33 -20.42 -5.91
CA GLY A 323 -21.17 -21.31 -5.84
C GLY A 323 -20.93 -22.17 -4.60
N VAL A 324 -19.70 -22.70 -4.55
CA VAL A 324 -19.20 -23.78 -3.65
C VAL A 324 -19.04 -23.36 -2.18
N ILE A 325 -19.27 -22.08 -1.85
CA ILE A 325 -19.10 -21.55 -0.49
C ILE A 325 -20.27 -22.02 0.38
N SER A 326 -20.01 -23.01 1.24
CA SER A 326 -21.04 -23.66 2.07
C SER A 326 -21.06 -23.18 3.52
N SER A 327 -20.11 -22.35 3.95
CA SER A 327 -20.00 -21.89 5.35
C SER A 327 -19.64 -20.40 5.47
N PRO A 328 -20.16 -19.68 6.50
CA PRO A 328 -19.73 -18.32 6.83
C PRO A 328 -18.23 -18.22 7.12
N GLU A 329 -17.65 -19.23 7.76
CA GLU A 329 -16.22 -19.30 8.06
C GLU A 329 -15.40 -19.41 6.77
N GLY A 330 -15.84 -20.23 5.82
CA GLY A 330 -15.23 -20.35 4.50
C GLY A 330 -15.28 -19.05 3.71
N ARG A 331 -16.43 -18.36 3.75
CA ARG A 331 -16.60 -17.03 3.16
C ARG A 331 -15.61 -16.02 3.76
N LYS A 332 -15.49 -15.96 5.09
CA LYS A 332 -14.55 -15.08 5.79
C LYS A 332 -13.09 -15.41 5.44
N SER A 333 -12.74 -16.70 5.40
CA SER A 333 -11.39 -17.15 5.02
C SER A 333 -11.04 -16.77 3.58
N MET A 334 -11.97 -16.94 2.63
CA MET A 334 -11.80 -16.53 1.24
C MET A 334 -11.63 -15.01 1.10
N LEU A 335 -12.41 -14.21 1.83
CA LEU A 335 -12.25 -12.75 1.84
C LEU A 335 -10.89 -12.32 2.44
N LYS A 336 -10.43 -12.97 3.52
CA LYS A 336 -9.10 -12.73 4.10
C LYS A 336 -7.97 -13.13 3.13
N LEU A 337 -8.14 -14.23 2.39
CA LEU A 337 -7.20 -14.64 1.33
C LEU A 337 -7.10 -13.60 0.22
N ALA A 338 -8.25 -13.08 -0.24
CA ALA A 338 -8.32 -12.04 -1.26
C ALA A 338 -7.68 -10.71 -0.79
N GLU A 339 -7.90 -10.32 0.47
CA GLU A 339 -7.25 -9.13 1.07
C GLU A 339 -5.72 -9.22 0.97
N ARG A 340 -5.17 -10.36 1.37
CA ARG A 340 -3.73 -10.60 1.33
C ARG A 340 -3.21 -10.62 -0.10
N MET A 341 -3.99 -11.14 -1.05
CA MET A 341 -3.68 -11.08 -2.48
C MET A 341 -3.56 -9.64 -2.96
N VAL A 342 -4.52 -8.77 -2.63
CA VAL A 342 -4.51 -7.34 -2.98
C VAL A 342 -3.33 -6.62 -2.33
N MET A 343 -3.07 -6.84 -1.04
CA MET A 343 -1.91 -6.24 -0.36
C MET A 343 -0.58 -6.65 -1.00
N SER A 344 -0.43 -7.94 -1.34
CA SER A 344 0.78 -8.45 -2.00
C SER A 344 0.93 -7.92 -3.43
N PHE A 345 -0.17 -7.63 -4.13
CA PHE A 345 -0.14 -6.96 -5.43
C PHE A 345 0.34 -5.51 -5.27
N CYS A 346 -0.30 -4.71 -4.41
CA CYS A 346 0.04 -3.30 -4.23
C CYS A 346 1.50 -3.09 -3.81
N THR A 347 2.04 -3.96 -2.94
CA THR A 347 3.46 -3.94 -2.56
C THR A 347 4.41 -4.43 -3.66
N GLY A 348 3.91 -5.22 -4.62
CA GLY A 348 4.65 -5.78 -5.75
C GLY A 348 4.73 -4.88 -6.97
N VAL A 349 3.77 -3.97 -7.17
CA VAL A 349 3.66 -3.11 -8.35
C VAL A 349 4.28 -1.72 -8.14
N GLY A 350 4.20 -1.18 -6.93
CA GLY A 350 4.65 0.17 -6.63
C GLY A 350 6.17 0.36 -6.74
N ALA A 351 6.59 1.60 -7.00
CA ALA A 351 7.98 2.00 -7.08
C ALA A 351 8.70 2.12 -5.70
N SER A 352 8.28 1.34 -4.69
CA SER A 352 8.84 1.42 -3.33
C SER A 352 10.35 1.18 -3.33
N THR A 353 11.05 1.91 -2.47
CA THR A 353 12.51 1.86 -2.30
C THR A 353 13.00 0.60 -1.60
N ALA A 354 12.10 -0.24 -1.05
CA ALA A 354 12.45 -1.50 -0.37
C ALA A 354 13.17 -2.48 -1.29
N HIS A 355 12.95 -2.35 -2.61
CA HIS A 355 13.46 -3.29 -3.59
C HIS A 355 13.93 -2.56 -4.83
N THR A 356 15.13 -2.89 -5.28
CA THR A 356 15.72 -2.30 -6.49
C THR A 356 15.01 -2.81 -7.74
N TRP A 357 14.27 -1.93 -8.40
CA TRP A 357 13.73 -2.18 -9.73
C TRP A 357 14.82 -2.02 -10.79
N THR A 358 14.90 -2.97 -11.71
CA THR A 358 15.74 -2.89 -12.91
C THR A 358 14.85 -2.66 -14.12
N THR A 359 15.13 -1.62 -14.89
CA THR A 359 14.43 -1.36 -16.15
C THR A 359 15.04 -2.24 -17.24
N LEU A 360 14.22 -3.02 -17.92
CA LEU A 360 14.65 -3.84 -19.04
C LEU A 360 14.16 -3.20 -20.33
N SER A 361 15.08 -2.62 -21.10
CA SER A 361 14.87 -1.84 -22.35
C SER A 361 14.39 -0.40 -22.12
N GLY A 362 14.93 0.59 -22.86
CA GLY A 362 14.08 1.42 -23.74
C GLY A 362 13.95 2.95 -23.67
N SER A 363 14.13 3.71 -22.59
CA SER A 363 13.80 5.17 -22.53
C SER A 363 12.34 5.54 -22.97
N GLY A 364 11.44 4.56 -23.10
CA GLY A 364 10.08 4.72 -23.57
C GLY A 364 9.04 4.61 -22.46
N ALA A 365 7.83 5.12 -22.70
CA ALA A 365 6.71 5.01 -21.76
C ALA A 365 6.22 3.55 -21.56
N ASP A 366 6.47 2.67 -22.52
CA ASP A 366 6.10 1.24 -22.51
C ASP A 366 7.20 0.33 -21.91
N ASP A 367 8.19 0.90 -21.22
CA ASP A 367 9.29 0.13 -20.65
C ASP A 367 8.80 -0.76 -19.50
N VAL A 368 9.14 -2.05 -19.58
CA VAL A 368 8.81 -3.02 -18.53
C VAL A 368 9.87 -2.93 -17.43
N ARG A 369 9.42 -2.64 -16.20
CA ARG A 369 10.28 -2.71 -15.02
C ARG A 369 10.18 -4.09 -14.41
N VAL A 370 11.31 -4.63 -14.01
CA VAL A 370 11.41 -5.95 -13.38
C VAL A 370 12.18 -5.84 -12.08
N MET A 371 11.65 -6.49 -11.05
CA MET A 371 12.30 -6.69 -9.77
C MET A 371 12.37 -8.20 -9.48
N THR A 372 13.45 -8.61 -8.82
CA THR A 372 13.62 -10.00 -8.38
C THR A 372 13.57 -10.05 -6.86
N ARG A 373 12.77 -10.97 -6.32
CA ARG A 373 12.65 -11.23 -4.88
C ARG A 373 12.97 -12.70 -4.62
N LYS A 374 13.78 -12.96 -3.60
CA LYS A 374 14.02 -14.31 -3.09
C LYS A 374 13.10 -14.56 -1.91
N SER A 375 12.34 -15.65 -1.97
CA SER A 375 11.43 -16.10 -0.93
C SER A 375 11.95 -17.41 -0.35
N MET A 376 12.32 -17.42 0.93
CA MET A 376 12.78 -18.62 1.65
C MET A 376 11.81 -19.01 2.76
N ASP A 377 11.36 -18.01 3.54
CA ASP A 377 10.61 -18.20 4.79
C ASP A 377 9.45 -17.20 4.92
N ASP A 378 8.73 -16.94 3.81
CA ASP A 378 7.57 -16.03 3.79
C ASP A 378 6.27 -16.86 3.74
N PRO A 379 5.56 -17.04 4.88
CA PRO A 379 4.30 -17.78 4.91
C PRO A 379 3.30 -17.19 3.90
N GLY A 380 2.80 -18.05 3.02
CA GLY A 380 1.84 -17.63 2.01
C GLY A 380 2.44 -17.17 0.68
N ARG A 381 3.77 -17.26 0.52
CA ARG A 381 4.42 -17.21 -0.80
C ARG A 381 5.12 -18.53 -1.09
N PRO A 382 5.18 -18.96 -2.37
CA PRO A 382 5.97 -20.12 -2.72
C PRO A 382 7.46 -19.85 -2.43
N PRO A 383 8.21 -20.83 -1.91
CA PRO A 383 9.66 -20.71 -1.79
C PRO A 383 10.26 -20.68 -3.20
N GLY A 384 11.20 -19.77 -3.43
CA GLY A 384 11.87 -19.64 -4.71
C GLY A 384 12.35 -18.24 -5.04
N ILE A 385 12.65 -18.05 -6.32
CA ILE A 385 12.91 -16.76 -6.93
C ILE A 385 11.61 -16.31 -7.60
N VAL A 386 11.06 -15.21 -7.10
CA VAL A 386 9.87 -14.56 -7.66
C VAL A 386 10.32 -13.34 -8.45
N LEU A 387 9.88 -13.26 -9.69
CA LEU A 387 10.08 -12.11 -10.55
C LEU A 387 8.77 -11.32 -10.58
N SER A 388 8.81 -10.08 -10.13
CA SER A 388 7.70 -9.14 -10.30
C SER A 388 8.01 -8.21 -11.45
N ALA A 389 7.07 -8.07 -12.37
CA ALA A 389 7.24 -7.25 -13.55
C ALA A 389 6.01 -6.37 -13.73
N ALA A 390 6.21 -5.10 -14.04
CA ALA A 390 5.14 -4.13 -14.19
C ALA A 390 5.43 -3.14 -15.33
N THR A 391 4.38 -2.69 -15.99
CA THR A 391 4.42 -1.60 -16.97
C THR A 391 3.13 -0.79 -16.90
N SER A 392 3.17 0.47 -17.33
CA SER A 392 2.01 1.34 -17.36
C SER A 392 1.93 2.08 -18.69
N PHE A 393 0.73 2.20 -19.23
CA PHE A 393 0.47 2.89 -20.49
C PHE A 393 -0.91 3.57 -20.45
N TRP A 394 -1.14 4.50 -21.38
CA TRP A 394 -2.41 5.19 -21.53
C TRP A 394 -3.26 4.53 -22.62
N LEU A 395 -4.58 4.48 -22.39
CA LEU A 395 -5.59 4.02 -23.32
C LEU A 395 -6.61 5.14 -23.56
N PRO A 396 -7.00 5.42 -24.81
CA PRO A 396 -8.08 6.36 -25.14
C PRO A 396 -9.47 5.75 -24.88
N VAL A 397 -9.64 5.06 -23.75
CA VAL A 397 -10.85 4.33 -23.38
C VAL A 397 -11.20 4.66 -21.92
N PRO A 398 -12.46 4.95 -21.60
CA PRO A 398 -12.90 5.22 -20.23
C PRO A 398 -12.50 4.12 -19.24
N PRO A 399 -12.01 4.46 -18.03
CA PRO A 399 -11.61 3.51 -17.00
C PRO A 399 -12.66 2.42 -16.72
N LYS A 400 -13.94 2.80 -16.66
CA LYS A 400 -15.05 1.87 -16.41
C LYS A 400 -15.14 0.77 -17.47
N ARG A 401 -14.98 1.13 -18.75
CA ARG A 401 -15.01 0.15 -19.84
C ARG A 401 -13.84 -0.81 -19.78
N VAL A 402 -12.65 -0.31 -19.45
CA VAL A 402 -11.45 -1.15 -19.26
C VAL A 402 -11.64 -2.08 -18.05
N PHE A 403 -12.22 -1.57 -16.97
CA PHE A 403 -12.54 -2.35 -15.77
C PHE A 403 -13.54 -3.47 -16.06
N ASP A 404 -14.66 -3.15 -16.70
CA ASP A 404 -15.70 -4.11 -17.08
C ASP A 404 -15.14 -5.18 -18.02
N PHE A 405 -14.32 -4.79 -19.00
CA PHE A 405 -13.62 -5.72 -19.89
C PHE A 405 -12.66 -6.65 -19.14
N LEU A 406 -11.83 -6.13 -18.22
CA LEU A 406 -10.79 -6.96 -17.57
C LEU A 406 -11.35 -7.90 -16.49
N ARG A 407 -12.49 -7.56 -15.87
CA ARG A 407 -13.10 -8.40 -14.83
C ARG A 407 -14.02 -9.50 -15.38
N ASP A 408 -14.56 -9.31 -16.58
CA ASP A 408 -15.49 -10.26 -17.21
C ASP A 408 -14.79 -11.59 -17.51
N GLU A 409 -15.46 -12.69 -17.17
CA GLU A 409 -14.98 -14.04 -17.44
C GLU A 409 -14.99 -14.37 -18.94
N ASN A 410 -15.91 -13.78 -19.69
CA ASN A 410 -16.12 -14.08 -21.11
C ASN A 410 -15.04 -13.46 -22.01
N SER A 411 -14.53 -12.28 -21.63
CA SER A 411 -13.45 -11.58 -22.33
C SER A 411 -12.05 -12.09 -21.94
N ARG A 412 -11.95 -12.90 -20.87
CA ARG A 412 -10.66 -13.30 -20.29
C ARG A 412 -9.73 -14.00 -21.29
N SER A 413 -10.28 -14.81 -22.20
CA SER A 413 -9.50 -15.49 -23.23
C SER A 413 -8.82 -14.55 -24.23
N GLU A 414 -9.29 -13.31 -24.34
CA GLU A 414 -8.74 -12.31 -25.26
C GLU A 414 -7.38 -11.81 -24.77
N TRP A 415 -7.23 -11.62 -23.45
CA TRP A 415 -6.03 -11.03 -22.85
C TRP A 415 -5.19 -11.99 -22.00
N ASP A 416 -5.80 -13.00 -21.35
CA ASP A 416 -5.10 -13.89 -20.43
C ASP A 416 -4.39 -15.03 -21.18
N ILE A 417 -3.11 -14.77 -21.51
CA ILE A 417 -2.24 -15.73 -22.18
C ILE A 417 -2.04 -17.00 -21.34
N LEU A 418 -2.06 -16.88 -20.00
CA LEU A 418 -1.82 -18.01 -19.10
C LEU A 418 -3.01 -18.98 -19.05
N SER A 419 -4.20 -18.52 -19.42
CA SER A 419 -5.40 -19.34 -19.53
C SER A 419 -5.43 -20.21 -20.81
N ASN A 420 -4.45 -20.08 -21.72
CA ASN A 420 -4.31 -20.89 -22.95
C ASN A 420 -5.60 -20.96 -23.82
N GLY A 421 -6.42 -19.89 -23.80
CA GLY A 421 -7.68 -19.85 -24.54
C GLY A 421 -8.78 -20.77 -24.02
N GLY A 422 -8.64 -21.32 -22.81
CA GLY A 422 -9.71 -22.07 -22.15
C GLY A 422 -10.89 -21.17 -21.78
N LEU A 423 -12.10 -21.74 -21.80
CA LEU A 423 -13.30 -21.04 -21.35
C LEU A 423 -13.25 -20.89 -19.83
N VAL A 424 -13.49 -19.68 -19.34
CA VAL A 424 -13.47 -19.39 -17.92
C VAL A 424 -14.89 -19.46 -17.37
N GLN A 425 -15.05 -20.10 -16.22
CA GLN A 425 -16.33 -20.25 -15.53
C GLN A 425 -16.20 -19.79 -14.08
N GLU A 426 -17.07 -18.88 -13.65
CA GLU A 426 -17.23 -18.50 -12.26
C GLU A 426 -17.85 -19.65 -11.44
N MET A 427 -17.08 -20.10 -10.46
CA MET A 427 -17.47 -21.15 -9.52
C MET A 427 -18.02 -20.60 -8.22
N ALA A 428 -17.60 -19.40 -7.83
CA ALA A 428 -18.08 -18.72 -6.64
C ALA A 428 -18.02 -17.20 -6.81
N HIS A 429 -18.98 -16.49 -6.22
CA HIS A 429 -19.07 -15.04 -6.25
C HIS A 429 -19.43 -14.50 -4.87
N ILE A 430 -18.69 -13.48 -4.39
CA ILE A 430 -19.02 -12.73 -3.17
C ILE A 430 -19.04 -11.25 -3.52
N ALA A 431 -20.20 -10.60 -3.39
CA ALA A 431 -20.30 -9.15 -3.53
C ALA A 431 -19.60 -8.43 -2.36
N ASN A 432 -18.78 -7.42 -2.68
CA ASN A 432 -17.90 -6.70 -1.76
C ASN A 432 -18.17 -5.19 -1.69
N GLY A 433 -19.33 -4.74 -2.14
CA GLY A 433 -19.76 -3.35 -2.03
C GLY A 433 -21.08 -3.06 -2.70
N ARG A 434 -21.45 -1.78 -2.75
CA ARG A 434 -22.67 -1.31 -3.45
C ARG A 434 -22.55 -1.42 -4.97
N ASP A 435 -21.35 -1.20 -5.50
CA ASP A 435 -21.07 -1.35 -6.93
C ASP A 435 -21.00 -2.85 -7.28
N PRO A 436 -21.77 -3.33 -8.28
CA PRO A 436 -21.70 -4.72 -8.72
C PRO A 436 -20.32 -5.10 -9.31
N GLY A 437 -19.49 -4.10 -9.62
CA GLY A 437 -18.05 -4.11 -9.84
C GLY A 437 -17.23 -4.80 -8.73
N ASN A 438 -17.65 -4.59 -7.49
CA ASN A 438 -16.89 -4.94 -6.32
C ASN A 438 -17.22 -6.36 -5.91
N SER A 439 -16.33 -7.31 -6.21
CA SER A 439 -16.56 -8.73 -5.92
C SER A 439 -15.26 -9.51 -5.72
N VAL A 440 -15.36 -10.60 -4.97
CA VAL A 440 -14.35 -11.67 -4.96
C VAL A 440 -14.95 -12.89 -5.63
N SER A 441 -14.30 -13.34 -6.69
CA SER A 441 -14.74 -14.45 -7.53
C SER A 441 -13.72 -15.58 -7.52
N LEU A 442 -14.21 -16.81 -7.61
CA LEU A 442 -13.38 -18.00 -7.82
C LEU A 442 -13.68 -18.54 -9.21
N LEU A 443 -12.67 -18.58 -10.07
CA LEU A 443 -12.83 -18.93 -11.48
C LEU A 443 -12.12 -20.25 -11.78
N ARG A 444 -12.69 -21.03 -12.70
CA ARG A 444 -12.11 -22.25 -13.25
C ARG A 444 -11.89 -22.09 -14.74
N VAL A 445 -10.70 -22.48 -15.20
CA VAL A 445 -10.39 -22.54 -16.64
C VAL A 445 -10.69 -23.95 -17.16
N ASN A 446 -11.67 -24.06 -18.04
CA ASN A 446 -12.06 -25.30 -18.70
C ASN A 446 -11.26 -25.44 -20.01
N SER A 447 -10.32 -26.38 -20.04
CA SER A 447 -9.52 -26.69 -21.24
C SER A 447 -9.88 -28.07 -21.79
N ALA A 448 -9.95 -28.18 -23.13
CA ALA A 448 -10.31 -29.41 -23.85
C ALA A 448 -9.33 -30.58 -23.63
N ASN A 449 -8.14 -30.33 -23.08
CA ASN A 449 -7.10 -31.33 -22.82
C ASN A 449 -7.02 -31.80 -21.34
N SER A 450 -8.04 -31.58 -20.52
CA SER A 450 -7.93 -31.68 -19.06
C SER A 450 -8.12 -33.10 -18.50
N SER A 451 -7.03 -33.87 -18.48
CA SER A 451 -6.72 -34.63 -17.26
C SER A 451 -6.02 -33.67 -16.29
N GLN A 452 -6.75 -33.17 -15.28
CA GLN A 452 -6.22 -32.48 -14.08
C GLN A 452 -5.64 -31.05 -14.25
N SER A 453 -6.49 -30.02 -14.38
CA SER A 453 -6.09 -28.69 -13.89
C SER A 453 -6.44 -28.57 -12.40
N ASN A 454 -5.46 -28.79 -11.52
CA ASN A 454 -5.62 -28.66 -10.07
C ASN A 454 -5.63 -27.18 -9.60
N MET A 455 -5.66 -26.21 -10.52
CA MET A 455 -5.57 -24.79 -10.21
C MET A 455 -6.90 -24.09 -10.48
N LEU A 456 -7.29 -23.23 -9.54
CA LEU A 456 -8.36 -22.25 -9.65
C LEU A 456 -7.75 -20.85 -9.72
N ILE A 457 -8.55 -19.85 -10.08
CA ILE A 457 -8.13 -18.46 -10.07
C ILE A 457 -8.97 -17.73 -9.03
N LEU A 458 -8.33 -17.23 -7.98
CA LEU A 458 -8.95 -16.26 -7.08
C LEU A 458 -8.84 -14.88 -7.72
N GLN A 459 -9.93 -14.14 -7.82
CA GLN A 459 -9.97 -12.79 -8.37
C GLN A 459 -10.69 -11.85 -7.40
N GLU A 460 -10.13 -10.68 -7.16
CA GLU A 460 -10.81 -9.55 -6.54
C GLU A 460 -10.88 -8.41 -7.56
N SER A 461 -12.09 -7.97 -7.87
CA SER A 461 -12.34 -6.75 -8.62
C SER A 461 -12.89 -5.69 -7.69
N CYS A 462 -12.36 -4.47 -7.76
CA CYS A 462 -12.92 -3.35 -7.03
C CYS A 462 -12.79 -2.03 -7.81
N THR A 463 -13.72 -1.11 -7.58
CA THR A 463 -13.80 0.20 -8.22
C THR A 463 -14.35 1.24 -7.25
N ASP A 464 -13.85 2.46 -7.36
CA ASP A 464 -14.34 3.65 -6.70
C ASP A 464 -14.12 4.88 -7.59
N SER A 465 -14.41 6.09 -7.08
CA SER A 465 -14.31 7.33 -7.87
C SER A 465 -12.88 7.73 -8.27
N THR A 466 -11.86 7.10 -7.72
CA THR A 466 -10.44 7.42 -7.95
C THR A 466 -9.67 6.34 -8.72
N GLY A 467 -10.23 5.14 -8.84
CA GLY A 467 -9.63 4.07 -9.61
C GLY A 467 -10.33 2.72 -9.45
N SER A 468 -9.88 1.77 -10.26
CA SER A 468 -10.36 0.40 -10.28
C SER A 468 -9.19 -0.57 -10.32
N TYR A 469 -9.40 -1.78 -9.79
CA TYR A 469 -8.42 -2.84 -9.71
C TYR A 469 -9.06 -4.17 -10.08
N VAL A 470 -8.33 -4.98 -10.84
CA VAL A 470 -8.68 -6.39 -11.08
C VAL A 470 -7.43 -7.19 -10.79
N ILE A 471 -7.42 -7.85 -9.63
CA ILE A 471 -6.25 -8.55 -9.09
C ILE A 471 -6.61 -10.02 -8.96
N TYR A 472 -5.73 -10.90 -9.43
CA TYR A 472 -5.98 -12.33 -9.40
C TYR A 472 -4.71 -13.13 -9.12
N ALA A 473 -4.88 -14.35 -8.63
CA ALA A 473 -3.80 -15.30 -8.42
C ALA A 473 -4.26 -16.73 -8.69
N PRO A 474 -3.40 -17.58 -9.28
CA PRO A 474 -3.67 -19.00 -9.34
C PRO A 474 -3.55 -19.62 -7.94
N VAL A 475 -4.50 -20.49 -7.58
CA VAL A 475 -4.55 -21.17 -6.27
C VAL A 475 -4.82 -22.66 -6.48
N ASP A 476 -4.08 -23.52 -5.77
CA ASP A 476 -4.30 -24.96 -5.80
C ASP A 476 -5.68 -25.32 -5.20
N ILE A 477 -6.38 -26.27 -5.81
CA ILE A 477 -7.72 -26.69 -5.43
C ILE A 477 -7.77 -27.29 -4.02
N VAL A 478 -6.72 -28.00 -3.59
CA VAL A 478 -6.63 -28.57 -2.24
C VAL A 478 -6.49 -27.45 -1.22
N ALA A 479 -5.61 -26.49 -1.48
CA ALA A 479 -5.47 -25.30 -0.63
C ALA A 479 -6.77 -24.49 -0.58
N MET A 480 -7.45 -24.31 -1.72
CA MET A 480 -8.72 -23.60 -1.77
C MET A 480 -9.84 -24.33 -1.03
N ASN A 481 -9.89 -25.66 -1.08
CA ASN A 481 -10.87 -26.43 -0.31
C ASN A 481 -10.69 -26.24 1.21
N VAL A 482 -9.45 -26.11 1.69
CA VAL A 482 -9.16 -25.79 3.10
C VAL A 482 -9.70 -24.40 3.45
N VAL A 483 -9.46 -23.40 2.60
CA VAL A 483 -9.96 -22.02 2.75
C VAL A 483 -11.49 -22.00 2.78
N LEU A 484 -12.15 -22.65 1.82
CA LEU A 484 -13.60 -22.74 1.73
C LEU A 484 -14.24 -23.51 2.90
N SER A 485 -13.45 -24.32 3.62
CA SER A 485 -13.85 -24.99 4.85
C SER A 485 -13.57 -24.18 6.13
N GLY A 486 -13.11 -22.93 5.99
CA GLY A 486 -12.79 -22.04 7.12
C GLY A 486 -11.38 -22.17 7.69
N GLY A 487 -10.47 -22.87 6.99
CA GLY A 487 -9.06 -22.95 7.37
C GLY A 487 -8.33 -21.61 7.26
N ASP A 488 -7.15 -21.50 7.86
CA ASP A 488 -6.37 -20.26 7.88
C ASP A 488 -5.72 -19.97 6.51
N PRO A 489 -6.06 -18.82 5.86
CA PRO A 489 -5.51 -18.50 4.55
C PRO A 489 -4.06 -18.03 4.59
N ASP A 490 -3.47 -17.76 5.77
CA ASP A 490 -2.13 -17.17 5.90
C ASP A 490 -1.00 -18.07 5.37
N TYR A 491 -1.25 -19.35 5.17
CA TYR A 491 -0.28 -20.30 4.62
C TYR A 491 -0.49 -20.65 3.14
N VAL A 492 -1.57 -20.18 2.52
CA VAL A 492 -1.86 -20.46 1.12
C VAL A 492 -0.86 -19.70 0.24
N ALA A 493 -0.09 -20.40 -0.59
CA ALA A 493 0.87 -19.75 -1.47
C ALA A 493 0.17 -18.95 -2.58
N LEU A 494 0.42 -17.64 -2.68
CA LEU A 494 -0.11 -16.77 -3.73
C LEU A 494 0.99 -15.95 -4.41
N LEU A 495 0.85 -15.78 -5.72
CA LEU A 495 1.61 -14.81 -6.52
C LEU A 495 0.62 -13.97 -7.33
N PRO A 496 0.23 -12.79 -6.82
CA PRO A 496 -0.79 -11.99 -7.46
C PRO A 496 -0.28 -11.32 -8.73
N SER A 497 -1.16 -11.29 -9.72
CA SER A 497 -1.02 -10.54 -10.96
C SER A 497 -2.30 -9.72 -11.17
N GLY A 498 -2.27 -8.77 -12.10
CA GLY A 498 -3.48 -8.00 -12.40
C GLY A 498 -3.20 -6.57 -12.81
N PHE A 499 -4.19 -5.74 -12.51
CA PHE A 499 -4.37 -4.46 -13.15
C PHE A 499 -4.73 -3.37 -12.14
N ALA A 500 -4.11 -2.20 -12.29
CA ALA A 500 -4.58 -0.95 -11.70
C ALA A 500 -5.01 -0.02 -12.83
N ILE A 501 -6.26 0.46 -12.77
CA ILE A 501 -6.92 1.26 -13.80
C ILE A 501 -7.26 2.60 -13.17
N LEU A 502 -6.58 3.65 -13.59
CA LEU A 502 -6.75 4.99 -13.04
C LEU A 502 -7.30 5.92 -14.13
N PRO A 503 -8.07 6.96 -13.78
CA PRO A 503 -8.44 7.98 -14.76
C PRO A 503 -7.19 8.71 -15.26
N ASP A 504 -7.22 9.20 -16.49
CA ASP A 504 -6.11 9.98 -17.04
C ASP A 504 -6.07 11.44 -16.55
N GLY A 505 -7.04 11.84 -15.73
CA GLY A 505 -7.18 13.15 -15.11
C GLY A 505 -8.43 13.88 -15.58
N PRO A 506 -8.67 15.11 -15.09
CA PRO A 506 -9.76 15.94 -15.59
C PRO A 506 -9.50 16.33 -17.06
N ASN A 507 -10.53 16.19 -17.89
CA ASN A 507 -10.42 16.48 -19.32
C ASN A 507 -10.45 18.01 -19.55
N ASN A 508 -9.35 18.59 -20.03
CA ASN A 508 -9.28 20.02 -20.38
C ASN A 508 -9.90 20.35 -21.76
N GLN A 509 -10.43 19.37 -22.49
CA GLN A 509 -11.02 19.55 -23.82
C GLN A 509 -12.54 19.49 -23.78
N GLY A 510 -13.17 20.66 -23.68
CA GLY A 510 -14.61 20.85 -23.94
C GLY A 510 -15.27 21.75 -22.89
N SER A 511 -16.12 22.68 -23.34
CA SER A 511 -16.95 23.57 -22.53
C SER A 511 -18.10 22.85 -21.80
N GLY A 512 -17.86 21.63 -21.32
CA GLY A 512 -18.80 20.78 -20.60
C GLY A 512 -18.20 20.29 -19.29
N VAL A 513 -19.07 19.77 -18.42
CA VAL A 513 -18.73 19.31 -17.06
C VAL A 513 -17.55 18.32 -17.12
N PRO A 514 -16.45 18.54 -16.38
CA PRO A 514 -15.34 17.58 -16.30
C PRO A 514 -15.78 16.34 -15.52
N GLU A 515 -16.36 15.36 -16.21
CA GLU A 515 -16.66 14.05 -15.63
C GLU A 515 -15.36 13.23 -15.50
N ILE A 516 -14.92 13.00 -14.26
CA ILE A 516 -13.79 12.10 -13.95
C ILE A 516 -14.12 10.70 -14.47
N GLY A 517 -13.26 10.17 -15.33
CA GLY A 517 -13.44 8.85 -15.95
C GLY A 517 -14.23 8.85 -17.26
N SER A 518 -14.58 10.01 -17.81
CA SER A 518 -15.09 10.13 -19.20
C SER A 518 -13.97 10.20 -20.26
N GLY A 519 -12.74 10.52 -19.82
CA GLY A 519 -11.53 10.56 -20.64
C GLY A 519 -10.91 9.18 -20.90
N GLY A 520 -9.59 9.16 -21.09
CA GLY A 520 -8.83 7.92 -21.19
C GLY A 520 -8.55 7.27 -19.84
N SER A 521 -7.79 6.18 -19.88
CA SER A 521 -7.38 5.43 -18.70
C SER A 521 -5.88 5.22 -18.67
N LEU A 522 -5.31 5.28 -17.48
CA LEU A 522 -3.95 4.89 -17.17
C LEU A 522 -3.99 3.46 -16.63
N LEU A 523 -3.54 2.51 -17.44
CA LEU A 523 -3.54 1.10 -17.10
C LEU A 523 -2.14 0.67 -16.69
N THR A 524 -2.03 0.10 -15.50
CA THR A 524 -0.83 -0.63 -15.05
C THR A 524 -1.10 -2.11 -15.07
N VAL A 525 -0.25 -2.86 -15.76
CA VAL A 525 -0.27 -4.33 -15.82
C VAL A 525 0.91 -4.83 -15.00
N ALA A 526 0.68 -5.80 -14.11
CA ALA A 526 1.75 -6.43 -13.37
C ALA A 526 1.56 -7.93 -13.15
N PHE A 527 2.68 -8.65 -13.14
CA PHE A 527 2.72 -10.08 -12.84
C PHE A 527 3.74 -10.37 -11.75
N GLN A 528 3.43 -11.36 -10.91
CA GLN A 528 4.39 -12.01 -10.02
C GLN A 528 4.50 -13.48 -10.43
N ILE A 529 5.70 -13.91 -10.80
CA ILE A 529 5.92 -15.23 -11.39
C ILE A 529 7.07 -15.93 -10.66
N LEU A 530 6.83 -17.16 -10.23
CA LEU A 530 7.87 -18.06 -9.71
C LEU A 530 8.73 -18.53 -10.88
N VAL A 531 10.00 -18.13 -10.92
CA VAL A 531 10.92 -18.51 -12.01
C VAL A 531 11.84 -19.67 -11.64
N ASP A 532 12.05 -19.91 -10.35
CA ASP A 532 12.80 -21.05 -9.83
C ASP A 532 12.30 -21.36 -8.41
N SER A 533 12.14 -22.63 -8.05
CA SER A 533 11.74 -23.04 -6.70
C SER A 533 12.93 -23.13 -5.73
N VAL A 534 14.16 -23.10 -6.26
CA VAL A 534 15.40 -23.09 -5.48
C VAL A 534 15.86 -21.64 -5.28
N PRO A 535 15.79 -21.08 -4.06
CA PRO A 535 16.02 -19.63 -3.90
C PRO A 535 17.50 -19.22 -3.98
N THR A 536 18.41 -20.21 -3.94
CA THR A 536 19.84 -20.03 -4.19
C THR A 536 20.21 -20.08 -5.68
N ALA A 537 19.27 -20.42 -6.56
CA ALA A 537 19.50 -20.44 -7.99
C ALA A 537 19.90 -19.05 -8.53
N LYS A 538 20.53 -19.04 -9.71
CA LYS A 538 20.82 -17.80 -10.42
C LYS A 538 19.67 -17.49 -11.36
N LEU A 539 19.18 -16.25 -11.30
CA LEU A 539 18.19 -15.77 -12.25
C LEU A 539 18.74 -15.87 -13.67
N SER A 540 18.01 -16.56 -14.56
CA SER A 540 18.40 -16.65 -15.96
C SER A 540 17.88 -15.44 -16.74
N LEU A 541 18.70 -14.91 -17.65
CA LEU A 541 18.27 -13.87 -18.60
C LEU A 541 17.10 -14.36 -19.48
N GLY A 542 17.00 -15.67 -19.72
CA GLY A 542 15.88 -16.29 -20.42
C GLY A 542 14.56 -16.12 -19.67
N SER A 543 14.52 -16.41 -18.37
CA SER A 543 13.32 -16.22 -17.52
C SER A 543 12.84 -14.78 -17.54
N VAL A 544 13.78 -13.83 -17.45
CA VAL A 544 13.51 -12.39 -17.52
C VAL A 544 12.92 -12.00 -18.87
N ALA A 545 13.50 -12.50 -19.97
CA ALA A 545 13.00 -12.25 -21.33
C ALA A 545 11.59 -12.83 -21.54
N THR A 546 11.32 -14.03 -21.01
CA THR A 546 9.99 -14.65 -21.06
C THR A 546 8.94 -13.82 -20.35
N VAL A 547 9.20 -13.32 -19.14
CA VAL A 547 8.24 -12.48 -18.41
C VAL A 547 8.01 -11.13 -19.12
N ASN A 548 9.08 -10.53 -19.65
CA ASN A 548 8.97 -9.32 -20.45
C ASN A 548 8.09 -9.54 -21.70
N SER A 549 8.26 -10.67 -22.39
CA SER A 549 7.44 -11.03 -23.54
C SER A 549 5.98 -11.28 -23.15
N LEU A 550 5.73 -11.93 -22.01
CA LEU A 550 4.39 -12.17 -21.48
C LEU A 550 3.64 -10.86 -21.22
N ILE A 551 4.28 -9.92 -20.54
CA ILE A 551 3.70 -8.58 -20.29
C ILE A 551 3.38 -7.89 -21.61
N LYS A 552 4.36 -7.78 -22.51
CA LYS A 552 4.17 -7.09 -23.78
C LYS A 552 3.03 -7.70 -24.59
N CYS A 553 2.96 -9.03 -24.68
CA CYS A 553 1.88 -9.69 -25.40
C CYS A 553 0.51 -9.46 -24.73
N THR A 554 0.45 -9.43 -23.40
CA THR A 554 -0.78 -9.11 -22.65
C THR A 554 -1.23 -7.68 -22.94
N VAL A 555 -0.30 -6.72 -22.91
CA VAL A 555 -0.56 -5.31 -23.23
C VAL A 555 -1.14 -5.14 -24.64
N GLU A 556 -0.51 -5.77 -25.64
CA GLU A 556 -0.97 -5.68 -27.03
C GLU A 556 -2.34 -6.33 -27.24
N ARG A 557 -2.63 -7.45 -26.57
CA ARG A 557 -3.95 -8.08 -26.58
C ARG A 557 -5.03 -7.20 -25.97
N ILE A 558 -4.75 -6.59 -24.82
CA ILE A 558 -5.69 -5.66 -24.18
C ILE A 558 -5.94 -4.47 -25.10
N LYS A 559 -4.89 -3.82 -25.62
CA LYS A 559 -5.00 -2.71 -26.57
C LYS A 559 -5.85 -3.11 -27.79
N GLY A 560 -5.59 -4.27 -28.37
CA GLY A 560 -6.35 -4.78 -29.52
C GLY A 560 -7.84 -4.94 -29.21
N ALA A 561 -8.18 -5.64 -28.13
CA ALA A 561 -9.56 -5.92 -27.76
C ALA A 561 -10.35 -4.64 -27.43
N VAL A 562 -9.84 -3.80 -26.53
CA VAL A 562 -10.59 -2.63 -26.03
C VAL A 562 -10.70 -1.50 -27.05
N LEU A 563 -9.79 -1.42 -28.03
CA LEU A 563 -9.85 -0.41 -29.09
C LEU A 563 -10.74 -0.87 -30.27
N CYS A 564 -10.82 -2.17 -30.55
CA CYS A 564 -11.65 -2.70 -31.64
C CYS A 564 -13.15 -2.66 -31.33
N ASP A 565 -13.56 -2.89 -30.08
CA ASP A 565 -14.97 -2.82 -29.66
C ASP A 565 -15.54 -1.39 -29.67
N GLY A 566 -14.71 -0.38 -29.96
CA GLY A 566 -15.10 1.04 -29.99
C GLY A 566 -15.35 1.60 -31.39
N ALA A 567 -15.22 0.77 -32.43
CA ALA A 567 -15.35 1.15 -33.84
C ALA A 567 -16.72 0.79 -34.44
#